data_AF-A0A354SAY4-F1
#
_entry.id   AF-A0A354SAY4-F1
#
_cell.length_a   1.000
_cell.length_b   1.000
_cell.length_c   1.000
_cell.angle_alpha   90.00
_cell.angle_beta   90.00
_cell.angle_gamma   90.00
#
_symmetry.space_group_name_H-M   'P 1'
#
loop_
_entity.id
_entity.type
_entity.pdbx_description
1 polymer ?
#
loop_
_entity_poly.entity_id
_entity_poly.type
_entity_poly.pdbx_seq_one_letter_code
_entity_poly.pdbx_strand_id
1 'polypeptide(L)'
;MACIGGESTGKTTLATALVASVDGILVPEFLREFVVDHGRPPVREEQAAILQEQREREEQCALANPRACIVCDPASLMIAIYSDLYFDDQGLYEPALEYARAYDALLWCRPDIPWVPEPGQHDG
;
A
#
# COMPACT_ATOMS: atom_id res chain seq x y z
N MET A 1 11.08 -0.80 -3.37
CA MET A 1 10.44 0.54 -3.50
C MET A 1 8.96 0.41 -3.19
N ALA A 2 8.31 1.46 -2.69
CA ALA A 2 6.87 1.43 -2.45
C ALA A 2 6.19 2.75 -2.83
N CYS A 3 4.96 2.66 -3.35
CA CYS A 3 4.16 3.83 -3.73
C CYS A 3 3.31 4.31 -2.54
N ILE A 4 3.24 5.62 -2.35
CA ILE A 4 2.37 6.27 -1.35
C ILE A 4 1.53 7.37 -2.01
N GLY A 5 0.36 7.65 -1.45
CA GLY A 5 -0.58 8.64 -1.99
C GLY A 5 -2.04 8.23 -1.82
N GLY A 6 -2.93 9.23 -1.93
CA GLY A 6 -4.38 9.04 -1.83
C GLY A 6 -4.95 8.10 -2.89
N GLU A 7 -6.22 7.72 -2.73
CA GLU A 7 -6.97 7.00 -3.76
C GLU A 7 -6.92 7.77 -5.11
N SER A 8 -6.84 7.02 -6.22
CA SER A 8 -6.82 7.58 -7.58
C SER A 8 -5.75 8.65 -7.89
N THR A 9 -4.61 8.65 -7.17
CA THR A 9 -3.44 9.50 -7.51
C THR A 9 -2.47 8.85 -8.50
N GLY A 10 -2.86 7.75 -9.15
CA GLY A 10 -2.05 7.07 -10.18
C GLY A 10 -1.00 6.09 -9.65
N LYS A 11 -1.03 5.71 -8.36
CA LYS A 11 -0.10 4.75 -7.76
C LYS A 11 0.00 3.42 -8.52
N THR A 12 -1.13 2.77 -8.78
CA THR A 12 -1.16 1.47 -9.48
C THR A 12 -0.65 1.57 -10.91
N THR A 13 -0.96 2.67 -11.60
CA THR A 13 -0.43 2.93 -12.94
C THR A 13 1.09 3.11 -12.90
N LEU A 14 1.61 3.92 -11.97
CA LEU A 14 3.04 4.12 -11.80
C LEU A 14 3.77 2.83 -11.42
N ALA A 15 3.26 2.08 -10.45
CA ALA A 15 3.85 0.84 -9.97
C ALA A 15 3.95 -0.20 -11.09
N THR A 16 2.88 -0.34 -11.88
CA THR A 16 2.83 -1.26 -13.04
C THR A 16 3.85 -0.85 -14.11
N ALA A 17 3.91 0.44 -14.45
CA ALA A 17 4.87 0.95 -15.43
C ALA A 17 6.33 0.77 -14.95
N LEU A 18 6.57 1.00 -13.67
CA LEU A 18 7.89 0.85 -13.05
C LEU A 18 8.35 -0.60 -13.11
N VAL A 19 7.50 -1.54 -12.67
CA VAL A 19 7.77 -2.99 -12.74
C VAL A 19 8.14 -3.42 -14.15
N ALA A 20 7.39 -2.99 -15.16
CA ALA A 20 7.70 -3.31 -16.56
C ALA A 20 9.05 -2.72 -17.01
N SER A 21 9.42 -1.52 -16.54
CA SER A 21 10.65 -0.84 -16.95
C SER A 21 11.92 -1.44 -16.35
N VAL A 22 11.83 -2.02 -15.15
CA VAL A 22 12.98 -2.57 -14.41
C VAL A 22 12.98 -4.10 -14.35
N ASP A 23 12.05 -4.76 -15.05
CA ASP A 23 11.79 -6.20 -14.95
C ASP A 23 11.61 -6.64 -13.48
N GLY A 24 10.78 -5.87 -12.77
CA GLY A 24 10.56 -6.00 -11.34
C GLY A 24 9.43 -6.97 -10.98
N ILE A 25 9.11 -7.03 -9.69
CA ILE A 25 7.98 -7.78 -9.14
C ILE A 25 7.07 -6.81 -8.40
N LEU A 26 5.77 -6.90 -8.68
CA LEU A 26 4.73 -6.13 -7.99
C LEU A 26 4.25 -6.91 -6.76
N VAL A 27 4.21 -6.25 -5.60
CA VAL A 27 3.45 -6.71 -4.43
C VAL A 27 2.18 -5.86 -4.36
N PRO A 28 0.99 -6.44 -4.60
CA PRO A 28 -0.26 -5.70 -4.64
C PRO A 28 -0.78 -5.34 -3.24
N GLU A 29 -1.82 -4.51 -3.24
CA GLU A 29 -2.55 -4.06 -2.06
C GLU A 29 -3.39 -5.18 -1.44
N PHE A 30 -2.98 -5.67 -0.26
CA PHE A 30 -3.75 -6.67 0.48
C PHE A 30 -5.13 -6.17 0.90
N LEU A 31 -5.25 -4.89 1.25
CA LEU A 31 -6.54 -4.29 1.64
C LEU A 31 -7.62 -4.47 0.56
N ARG A 32 -7.23 -4.43 -0.72
CA ARG A 32 -8.16 -4.64 -1.84
C ARG A 32 -8.68 -6.07 -1.89
N GLU A 33 -7.82 -7.05 -1.63
CA GLU A 33 -8.21 -8.46 -1.48
C GLU A 33 -9.14 -8.63 -0.28
N PHE A 34 -8.81 -8.03 0.87
CA PHE A 34 -9.68 -8.07 2.05
C PHE A 34 -11.11 -7.59 1.74
N VAL A 35 -11.24 -6.45 1.04
CA VAL A 35 -12.56 -5.89 0.67
C VAL A 35 -13.32 -6.81 -0.27
N VAL A 36 -12.64 -7.42 -1.25
CA VAL A 36 -13.25 -8.40 -2.17
C VAL A 36 -13.76 -9.62 -1.40
N ASP A 37 -12.95 -10.17 -0.51
CA ASP A 37 -13.25 -11.41 0.22
C ASP A 37 -14.35 -11.21 1.27
N HIS A 38 -14.38 -10.06 1.95
CA HIS A 38 -15.32 -9.78 3.02
C HIS A 38 -16.56 -8.99 2.56
N GLY A 39 -16.53 -8.40 1.37
CA GLY A 39 -17.60 -7.57 0.83
C GLY A 39 -17.81 -6.26 1.59
N ARG A 40 -16.81 -5.78 2.34
CA ARG A 40 -16.86 -4.52 3.11
C ARG A 40 -15.46 -3.94 3.36
N PRO A 41 -15.35 -2.62 3.62
CA PRO A 41 -14.14 -2.03 4.20
C PRO A 41 -13.81 -2.64 5.58
N PRO A 42 -12.53 -2.65 5.99
CA PRO A 42 -12.13 -3.07 7.32
C PRO A 42 -12.61 -2.08 8.39
N VAL A 43 -12.78 -2.59 9.61
CA VAL A 43 -12.98 -1.77 10.81
C VAL A 43 -11.65 -1.46 11.49
N ARG A 44 -11.66 -0.54 12.45
CA ARG A 44 -10.46 -0.12 13.20
C ARG A 44 -9.65 -1.29 13.75
N GLU A 45 -10.31 -2.28 14.35
CA GLU A 45 -9.66 -3.43 14.98
C GLU A 45 -8.95 -4.36 13.99
N GLU A 46 -9.24 -4.26 12.70
CA GLU A 46 -8.65 -5.08 11.63
C GLU A 46 -7.42 -4.43 10.99
N GLN A 47 -7.22 -3.12 11.20
CA GLN A 47 -6.15 -2.35 10.55
C GLN A 47 -4.76 -2.88 10.90
N ALA A 48 -4.54 -3.29 12.16
CA ALA A 48 -3.26 -3.86 12.59
C ALA A 48 -2.93 -5.18 11.87
N ALA A 49 -3.94 -6.05 11.70
CA ALA A 49 -3.76 -7.34 11.01
C ALA A 49 -3.50 -7.13 9.51
N ILE A 50 -4.21 -6.18 8.89
CA ILE A 50 -4.02 -5.82 7.48
C ILE A 50 -2.63 -5.22 7.25
N LEU A 51 -2.16 -4.37 8.16
CA LEU A 51 -0.81 -3.81 8.14
C LEU A 51 0.25 -4.92 8.23
N GLN A 52 0.08 -5.86 9.14
CA GLN A 52 1.01 -6.98 9.32
C GLN A 52 1.03 -7.89 8.08
N GLU A 53 -0.14 -8.27 7.55
CA GLU A 53 -0.24 -9.13 6.37
C GLU A 53 0.40 -8.47 5.13
N GLN A 54 0.16 -7.16 4.91
CA GLN A 54 0.82 -6.41 3.84
C GLN A 54 2.34 -6.51 4.00
N ARG A 55 2.86 -6.31 5.22
CA ARG A 55 4.30 -6.38 5.49
C ARG A 55 4.87 -7.78 5.24
N GLU A 56 4.19 -8.82 5.72
CA GLU A 56 4.64 -10.20 5.55
C GLU A 56 4.74 -10.58 4.06
N ARG A 57 3.79 -10.15 3.22
CA ARG A 57 3.84 -10.38 1.77
C ARG A 57 5.01 -9.68 1.11
N GLU A 58 5.31 -8.45 1.51
CA GLU A 58 6.49 -7.72 1.02
C GLU A 58 7.79 -8.44 1.37
N GLU A 59 7.92 -8.88 2.63
CA GLU A 59 9.11 -9.60 3.10
C GLU A 59 9.27 -10.96 2.43
N GLN A 60 8.19 -11.73 2.30
CA GLN A 60 8.20 -13.02 1.62
C GLN A 60 8.62 -12.87 0.15
N CYS A 61 8.12 -11.83 -0.53
CA CYS A 61 8.52 -11.52 -1.90
C CYS A 61 10.03 -11.19 -1.99
N ALA A 62 10.54 -10.38 -1.05
CA ALA A 62 11.95 -10.00 -0.97
C ALA A 62 12.87 -11.20 -0.71
N LEU A 63 12.49 -12.06 0.22
CA LEU A 63 13.24 -13.28 0.56
C LEU A 63 13.26 -14.27 -0.61
N ALA A 64 12.15 -14.43 -1.32
CA ALA A 64 12.06 -15.32 -2.48
C ALA A 64 12.84 -14.77 -3.70
N ASN A 65 13.02 -13.44 -3.79
CA ASN A 65 13.58 -12.78 -4.97
C ASN A 65 14.71 -11.79 -4.60
N PRO A 66 15.83 -12.25 -4.02
CA PRO A 66 16.87 -11.39 -3.43
C PRO A 66 17.64 -10.50 -4.42
N ARG A 67 17.43 -10.69 -5.73
CA ARG A 67 18.04 -9.89 -6.81
C ARG A 67 17.03 -9.08 -7.60
N ALA A 68 15.74 -9.25 -7.35
CA ALA A 68 14.70 -8.57 -8.10
C ALA A 68 14.45 -7.17 -7.52
N CYS A 69 14.04 -6.26 -8.40
CA CYS A 69 13.49 -5.00 -7.96
C CYS A 69 12.02 -5.21 -7.53
N ILE A 70 11.71 -4.97 -6.27
CA ILE A 70 10.34 -5.13 -5.75
C ILE A 70 9.67 -3.77 -5.64
N VAL A 71 8.45 -3.69 -6.15
CA VAL A 71 7.59 -2.51 -6.11
C VAL A 71 6.33 -2.88 -5.35
N CYS A 72 6.05 -2.17 -4.25
CA CYS A 72 4.82 -2.33 -3.49
C CYS A 72 3.81 -1.24 -3.86
N ASP A 73 2.54 -1.61 -4.04
CA ASP A 73 1.44 -0.67 -4.25
C ASP A 73 0.24 -1.04 -3.38
N PRO A 74 -0.03 -0.31 -2.28
CA PRO A 74 0.77 0.77 -1.70
C PRO A 74 1.89 0.25 -0.77
N ALA A 75 2.65 1.19 -0.19
CA ALA A 75 3.42 0.91 1.03
C ALA A 75 2.48 0.58 2.20
N SER A 76 2.91 -0.33 3.09
CA SER A 76 2.22 -0.61 4.36
C SER A 76 1.92 0.64 5.20
N LEU A 77 2.75 1.69 5.07
CA LEU A 77 2.52 3.00 5.70
C LEU A 77 1.16 3.63 5.38
N MET A 78 0.60 3.38 4.18
CA MET A 78 -0.71 3.92 3.81
C MET A 78 -1.82 3.38 4.72
N ILE A 79 -1.68 2.17 5.26
CA ILE A 79 -2.66 1.56 6.17
C ILE A 79 -2.71 2.35 7.48
N ALA A 80 -1.56 2.73 8.03
CA ALA A 80 -1.52 3.58 9.23
C ALA A 80 -2.11 4.98 8.97
N ILE A 81 -1.81 5.59 7.82
CA ILE A 81 -2.36 6.90 7.45
C ILE A 81 -3.89 6.85 7.35
N TYR A 82 -4.46 5.84 6.70
CA TYR A 82 -5.91 5.70 6.61
C TYR A 82 -6.55 5.28 7.94
N SER A 83 -5.84 4.52 8.78
CA SER A 83 -6.33 4.19 10.13
C SER A 83 -6.52 5.46 10.98
N ASP A 84 -5.52 6.35 10.96
CA ASP A 84 -5.58 7.66 11.61
C ASP A 84 -6.72 8.53 11.03
N LEU A 85 -6.79 8.63 9.69
CA LEU A 85 -7.79 9.46 9.01
C LEU A 85 -9.25 9.05 9.31
N TYR A 86 -9.55 7.75 9.26
CA TYR A 86 -10.93 7.26 9.39
C TYR A 86 -11.33 6.86 10.81
N PHE A 87 -10.36 6.54 11.68
CA PHE A 87 -10.62 5.96 13.01
C PHE A 87 -9.89 6.67 14.16
N ASP A 88 -9.18 7.77 13.91
CA ASP A 88 -8.37 8.48 14.92
C ASP A 88 -7.35 7.54 15.60
N ASP A 89 -6.84 6.58 14.83
CA ASP A 89 -5.97 5.50 15.30
C ASP A 89 -4.50 5.73 14.93
N GLN A 90 -3.80 6.46 15.79
CA GLN A 90 -2.36 6.73 15.64
C GLN A 90 -1.47 5.56 16.11
N GLY A 91 -2.06 4.50 16.67
CA GLY A 91 -1.32 3.36 17.24
C GLY A 91 -0.50 2.57 16.22
N LEU A 92 -0.80 2.73 14.93
CA LEU A 92 -0.14 1.99 13.85
C LEU A 92 1.10 2.70 13.28
N TYR A 93 1.35 3.96 13.62
CA TYR A 93 2.47 4.69 13.04
C TYR A 93 3.83 4.12 13.44
N GLU A 94 4.01 3.68 14.68
CA GLU A 94 5.30 3.13 15.13
C GLU A 94 5.74 1.91 14.29
N PRO A 95 4.94 0.82 14.18
CA PRO A 95 5.31 -0.30 13.32
C PRO A 95 5.36 0.09 11.83
N ALA A 96 4.44 0.93 11.35
CA ALA A 96 4.45 1.37 9.96
C ALA A 96 5.73 2.13 9.57
N LEU A 97 6.23 2.99 10.46
CA LEU A 97 7.47 3.74 10.24
C LEU A 97 8.69 2.84 10.34
N GLU A 98 8.67 1.81 11.18
CA GLU A 98 9.71 0.78 11.21
C GLU A 98 9.77 0.03 9.88
N TYR A 99 8.62 -0.42 9.37
CA TYR A 99 8.53 -1.10 8.06
C TYR A 99 8.94 -0.19 6.91
N ALA A 100 8.58 1.10 6.98
CA ALA A 100 8.94 2.06 5.96
C ALA A 100 10.46 2.24 5.79
N ARG A 101 11.24 2.00 6.84
CA ARG A 101 12.72 2.05 6.78
C ARG A 101 13.33 0.91 5.95
N ALA A 102 12.58 -0.16 5.70
CA ALA A 102 13.04 -1.26 4.87
C ALA A 102 12.91 -0.99 3.36
N TYR A 103 12.19 0.06 2.95
CA TYR A 103 12.10 0.43 1.54
C TYR A 103 13.32 1.24 1.09
N ASP A 104 13.89 0.90 -0.06
CA ASP A 104 14.96 1.71 -0.67
C ASP A 104 14.50 3.10 -1.13
N ALA A 105 13.21 3.21 -1.49
CA ALA A 105 12.59 4.46 -1.88
C ALA A 105 11.08 4.42 -1.64
N LEU A 106 10.54 5.58 -1.23
CA LEU A 106 9.12 5.88 -1.18
C LEU A 106 8.77 6.82 -2.34
N LEU A 107 7.87 6.38 -3.21
CA LEU A 107 7.42 7.12 -4.39
C LEU A 107 6.08 7.77 -4.08
N TRP A 108 6.08 9.10 -3.91
CA TRP A 108 4.85 9.84 -3.61
C TRP A 108 4.09 10.23 -4.88
N CYS A 109 2.94 9.60 -5.07
CA CYS A 109 1.95 9.97 -6.08
C CYS A 109 1.03 11.06 -5.50
N ARG A 110 1.33 12.30 -5.87
CA ARG A 110 0.58 13.49 -5.44
C ARG A 110 -0.81 13.53 -6.10
N PRO A 111 -1.80 14.20 -5.50
CA PRO A 111 -3.09 14.44 -6.13
C PRO A 111 -2.99 15.62 -7.14
N ASP A 112 -2.13 15.48 -8.14
CA ASP A 112 -1.91 16.47 -9.21
C ASP A 112 -2.59 16.11 -10.53
N ILE A 113 -3.29 14.98 -10.56
CA ILE A 113 -4.16 14.53 -11.66
C ILE A 113 -5.64 14.66 -11.27
N PRO A 114 -6.56 14.86 -12.23
CA PRO A 114 -8.00 14.86 -11.93
C PRO A 114 -8.43 13.54 -11.29
N TRP A 115 -9.11 13.62 -10.16
CA TRP A 115 -9.63 12.44 -9.48
C TRP A 115 -10.73 11.77 -10.30
N VAL A 116 -10.66 10.43 -10.38
CA VAL A 116 -11.67 9.60 -11.02
C VAL A 116 -12.07 8.50 -10.03
N PRO A 117 -13.38 8.36 -9.71
CA PRO A 117 -13.85 7.32 -8.79
C PRO A 117 -13.73 5.92 -9.43
N GLU A 118 -13.12 4.98 -8.71
CA GLU A 118 -13.24 3.54 -8.97
C GLU A 118 -14.25 2.89 -7.99
N PRO A 119 -14.81 1.71 -8.32
CA PRO A 119 -15.75 1.02 -7.42
C PRO A 119 -15.14 0.75 -6.04
N GLY A 120 -15.79 1.23 -4.99
CA GLY A 120 -15.33 1.04 -3.59
C GLY A 120 -14.37 2.11 -3.08
N GLN A 121 -14.09 3.15 -3.86
CA GLN A 121 -13.31 4.32 -3.42
C GLN A 121 -14.21 5.40 -2.84
N HIS A 122 -13.71 6.07 -1.81
CA HIS A 122 -14.49 6.99 -1.00
C HIS A 122 -14.04 8.45 -1.14
N ASP A 123 -12.77 8.73 -1.46
CA ASP A 123 -12.23 10.11 -1.46
C ASP A 123 -11.19 10.39 -2.57
N GLY A 124 -10.95 11.68 -2.85
CA GLY A 124 -10.01 12.21 -3.84
C GLY A 124 -9.28 13.49 -3.46
#